data_AF-A0A521E9G4-F1
#
_entry.id   AF-A0A521E9G4-F1
#
_cell.length_a   1.000
_cell.length_b   1.000
_cell.length_c   1.000
_cell.angle_alpha   90.00
_cell.angle_beta   90.00
_cell.angle_gamma   90.00
#
_symmetry.space_group_name_H-M   'P 1'
#
loop_
_entity.id
_entity.type
_entity.pdbx_description
1 polymer ?
#
loop_
_entity_poly.entity_id
_entity_poly.type
_entity_poly.pdbx_seq_one_letter_code
_entity_poly.pdbx_strand_id
1 'polypeptide(L)'
;MPHRSHAQAALGQQLYAVLEQCRKPEVLWAKLATGHYDWLGVRRNGKYVLGRPRLSAVVPEEPASPPDDARQPHRIEALGPLQRVPRWEAYATAEEARDTFRRLAQGDPITPLRTSGVWRARLVLDGRPVEERLVVRPLPRLL
;
A
#
# COMPACT_ATOMS: atom_id res chain seq x y z
N MET A 1 -25.39 -1.95 15.29
CA MET A 1 -24.05 -1.52 15.77
C MET A 1 -23.90 -0.04 15.45
N PRO A 2 -23.74 0.86 16.43
CA PRO A 2 -23.65 2.29 16.16
C PRO A 2 -22.38 2.59 15.36
N HIS A 3 -22.52 3.37 14.28
CA HIS A 3 -21.42 3.79 13.43
C HIS A 3 -20.55 4.77 14.22
N ARG A 4 -19.46 4.29 14.81
CA ARG A 4 -18.45 5.18 15.39
C ARG A 4 -17.79 5.91 14.21
N SER A 5 -17.78 7.23 14.25
CA SER A 5 -17.09 8.10 13.30
C SER A 5 -16.04 8.90 14.06
N HIS A 6 -14.90 9.15 13.42
CA HIS A 6 -13.81 9.92 14.03
C HIS A 6 -14.25 11.33 14.44
N ALA A 7 -15.25 11.89 13.76
CA ALA A 7 -15.80 13.22 14.03
C ALA A 7 -16.55 13.36 15.38
N GLN A 8 -16.87 12.24 16.05
CA GLN A 8 -17.67 12.22 17.28
C GLN A 8 -16.89 11.72 18.50
N ALA A 9 -15.58 11.50 18.38
CA ALA A 9 -14.78 10.98 19.46
C ALA A 9 -14.41 12.06 20.48
N ALA A 10 -14.57 11.77 21.77
CA ALA A 10 -14.07 12.61 22.84
C ALA A 10 -12.56 12.37 23.08
N LEU A 11 -11.87 13.38 23.63
CA LEU A 11 -10.49 13.22 24.08
C LEU A 11 -10.39 12.09 25.12
N GLY A 12 -9.39 11.22 24.95
CA GLY A 12 -9.18 10.05 25.80
C GLY A 12 -10.07 8.84 25.47
N GLN A 13 -10.99 8.94 24.51
CA GLN A 13 -11.84 7.83 24.10
C GLN A 13 -11.09 6.82 23.22
N GLN A 14 -11.26 5.53 23.51
CA GLN A 14 -10.80 4.48 22.63
C GLN A 14 -11.64 4.44 21.33
N LEU A 15 -10.98 4.67 20.19
CA LEU A 15 -11.62 4.73 18.87
C LEU A 15 -12.01 3.35 18.34
N TYR A 16 -11.06 2.42 18.31
CA TYR A 16 -11.24 1.08 17.77
C TYR A 16 -11.78 0.12 18.83
N ALA A 17 -12.81 -0.65 18.49
CA ALA A 17 -13.34 -1.68 19.38
C ALA A 17 -12.37 -2.86 19.51
N VAL A 18 -11.62 -3.17 18.45
CA VAL A 18 -10.65 -4.26 18.40
C VAL A 18 -9.31 -3.74 17.87
N LEU A 19 -8.23 -4.11 18.57
CA LEU A 19 -6.85 -3.89 18.14
C LEU A 19 -6.19 -5.24 17.86
N GLU A 20 -5.70 -5.42 16.65
CA GLU A 20 -5.02 -6.64 16.22
C GLU A 20 -3.56 -6.38 15.85
N GLN A 21 -2.75 -7.44 15.94
CA GLN A 21 -1.34 -7.39 15.55
C GLN A 21 -1.01 -8.52 14.61
N CYS A 22 -0.25 -8.22 13.56
CA CYS A 22 0.32 -9.24 12.67
C CYS A 22 1.78 -8.89 12.35
N ARG A 23 2.56 -9.91 11.95
CA ARG A 23 3.99 -9.74 11.60
C ARG A 23 4.26 -9.89 10.11
N LYS A 24 3.41 -10.66 9.42
CA LYS A 24 3.59 -11.00 8.00
C LYS A 24 2.90 -9.96 7.11
N PRO A 25 3.59 -9.35 6.13
CA PRO A 25 3.00 -8.43 5.15
C PRO A 25 1.77 -8.98 4.44
N GLU A 26 1.73 -10.28 4.16
CA GLU A 26 0.63 -10.96 3.47
C GLU A 26 -0.65 -10.94 4.31
N VAL A 27 -0.51 -11.10 5.63
CA VAL A 27 -1.64 -11.05 6.58
C VAL A 27 -2.13 -9.61 6.72
N LEU A 28 -1.21 -8.64 6.74
CA LEU A 28 -1.55 -7.23 6.73
C LEU A 28 -2.36 -6.87 5.48
N TRP A 29 -1.86 -7.25 4.30
CA TRP A 29 -2.56 -7.04 3.02
C TRP A 29 -3.95 -7.66 3.05
N ALA A 30 -4.07 -8.94 3.41
CA ALA A 30 -5.34 -9.65 3.41
C ALA A 30 -6.39 -8.98 4.30
N LYS A 31 -5.98 -8.48 5.48
CA LYS A 31 -6.88 -7.74 6.37
C LYS A 31 -7.29 -6.39 5.77
N LEU A 32 -6.36 -5.60 5.26
CA LEU A 32 -6.68 -4.30 4.67
C LEU A 32 -7.57 -4.42 3.42
N ALA A 33 -7.35 -5.44 2.60
CA ALA A 33 -8.15 -5.70 1.40
C ALA A 33 -9.63 -6.02 1.69
N THR A 34 -9.97 -6.42 2.92
CA THR A 34 -11.39 -6.58 3.33
C THR A 34 -12.13 -5.25 3.46
N GLY A 35 -11.41 -4.13 3.57
CA GLY A 35 -12.01 -2.82 3.83
C GLY A 35 -12.51 -2.62 5.26
N HIS A 36 -12.32 -3.60 6.16
CA HIS A 36 -12.81 -3.54 7.54
C HIS A 36 -11.79 -3.06 8.58
N TYR A 37 -10.56 -2.78 8.16
CA TYR A 37 -9.44 -2.44 9.05
C TYR A 37 -8.75 -1.15 8.62
N ASP A 38 -8.30 -0.37 9.61
CA ASP A 38 -7.33 0.70 9.42
C ASP A 38 -5.93 0.24 9.88
N TRP A 39 -4.89 0.61 9.12
CA TRP A 39 -3.50 0.41 9.54
C TRP A 39 -3.05 1.55 10.43
N LEU A 40 -2.74 1.24 11.70
CA LEU A 40 -2.41 2.24 12.73
C LEU A 40 -0.90 2.48 12.88
N GLY A 41 -0.07 1.64 12.26
CA GLY A 41 1.39 1.79 12.26
C GLY A 41 2.15 0.51 12.60
N VAL A 42 3.42 0.68 12.99
CA VAL A 42 4.38 -0.42 13.22
C VAL A 42 5.06 -0.28 14.58
N ARG A 43 4.95 -1.32 15.40
CA ARG A 43 5.63 -1.43 16.70
C ARG A 43 7.15 -1.56 16.53
N ARG A 44 7.91 -1.30 17.61
CA ARG A 44 9.38 -1.46 17.63
C ARG A 44 9.85 -2.87 17.28
N ASN A 45 9.04 -3.89 17.60
CA ASN A 45 9.32 -5.30 17.30
C ASN A 45 8.91 -5.74 15.87
N GLY A 46 8.55 -4.79 15.00
CA GLY A 46 8.16 -5.02 13.61
C GLY A 46 6.72 -5.48 13.41
N LYS A 47 5.89 -5.58 14.46
CA LYS A 47 4.47 -5.95 14.31
C LYS A 47 3.64 -4.78 13.79
N TYR A 48 2.81 -5.05 12.79
CA TYR A 48 1.79 -4.14 12.28
C TYR A 48 0.59 -4.10 13.23
N VAL A 49 0.04 -2.92 13.47
CA VAL A 49 -1.12 -2.71 14.35
C VAL A 49 -2.33 -2.32 13.52
N LEU A 50 -3.45 -3.00 13.71
CA LEU A 50 -4.68 -2.80 12.96
C LEU A 50 -5.83 -2.45 13.91
N GLY A 51 -6.73 -1.57 13.47
CA GLY A 51 -7.94 -1.19 14.19
C GLY A 51 -9.20 -1.66 13.46
N ARG A 52 -10.20 -2.15 14.21
CA ARG A 52 -11.54 -2.51 13.70
C ARG A 52 -12.65 -1.97 14.63
N PRO A 53 -13.81 -1.52 14.11
CA PRO A 53 -14.12 -1.34 12.69
C PRO A 53 -13.25 -0.25 12.06
N ARG A 54 -13.17 -0.26 10.73
CA ARG A 54 -12.58 0.85 9.98
C ARG A 54 -13.33 2.14 10.28
N LEU A 55 -12.59 3.19 10.62
CA LEU A 55 -13.09 4.53 10.90
C LEU A 55 -12.61 5.55 9.86
N SER A 56 -11.47 5.32 9.19
CA SER A 56 -11.02 6.17 8.11
C SER A 56 -11.84 5.92 6.84
N ALA A 57 -12.29 7.00 6.20
CA ALA A 57 -12.96 6.91 4.91
C ALA A 57 -12.01 6.34 3.85
N VAL A 58 -12.53 5.50 2.95
CA VAL A 58 -11.84 5.17 1.70
C VAL A 58 -12.09 6.34 0.77
N VAL A 59 -11.05 7.10 0.45
CA VAL A 59 -11.16 8.09 -0.61
C VAL A 59 -10.93 7.34 -1.92
N PRO A 60 -11.90 7.33 -2.86
CA PRO A 60 -11.65 6.86 -4.21
C PRO A 60 -10.53 7.70 -4.80
N GLU A 61 -9.44 7.06 -5.21
CA GLU A 61 -8.45 7.75 -6.03
C GLU A 61 -8.95 7.83 -7.46
N GLU A 62 -8.64 8.95 -8.12
CA GLU A 62 -8.87 9.05 -9.56
C GLU A 62 -8.10 7.93 -10.25
N PRO A 63 -8.76 7.14 -11.12
CA PRO A 63 -8.09 6.09 -11.86
C PRO A 63 -7.04 6.73 -12.76
N ALA A 64 -5.79 6.25 -12.64
CA ALA A 64 -4.77 6.56 -13.63
C ALA A 64 -5.15 5.95 -14.98
N SER A 65 -4.79 6.62 -16.08
CA SER A 65 -4.92 6.03 -17.42
C SER A 65 -4.18 4.70 -17.46
N PRO A 66 -4.76 3.64 -18.06
CA PRO A 66 -4.05 2.37 -18.20
C PRO A 66 -2.78 2.56 -19.04
N PRO A 67 -1.71 1.80 -18.77
CA PRO A 67 -0.50 1.87 -19.56
C PRO A 67 -0.74 1.34 -20.99
N ASP A 68 -0.05 1.92 -21.97
CA ASP A 68 0.00 1.41 -23.34
C ASP A 68 1.23 0.49 -23.45
N ASP A 69 1.02 -0.82 -23.50
CA ASP A 69 2.10 -1.82 -23.54
C ASP A 69 3.06 -1.61 -24.72
N ALA A 70 2.59 -1.07 -25.85
CA ALA A 70 3.44 -0.82 -27.01
C ALA A 70 4.37 0.39 -26.80
N ARG A 71 3.94 1.38 -26.02
CA ARG A 71 4.71 2.60 -25.72
C ARG A 71 5.47 2.52 -24.40
N GLN A 72 5.00 1.68 -23.47
CA GLN A 72 5.50 1.57 -22.09
C GLN A 72 5.73 0.09 -21.73
N PRO A 73 6.60 -0.62 -22.48
CA PRO A 73 6.85 -2.04 -22.29
C PRO A 73 7.57 -2.34 -20.98
N HIS A 74 8.33 -1.38 -20.43
CA HIS A 74 9.04 -1.51 -19.17
C HIS A 74 8.42 -0.58 -18.14
N ARG A 75 7.84 -1.12 -17.07
CA ARG A 75 7.18 -0.33 -16.04
C ARG A 75 7.11 -1.05 -14.71
N ILE A 76 6.88 -0.28 -13.67
CA ILE A 76 6.51 -0.78 -12.35
C ILE A 76 5.05 -0.41 -12.10
N GLU A 77 4.25 -1.39 -11.71
CA GLU A 77 2.86 -1.21 -11.28
C GLU A 77 2.77 -1.39 -9.77
N ALA A 78 1.97 -0.56 -9.10
CA ALA A 78 1.73 -0.65 -7.67
C ALA A 78 0.25 -0.53 -7.35
N LEU A 79 -0.28 -1.59 -6.71
CA LEU A 79 -1.69 -1.67 -6.31
C LEU A 79 -1.80 -1.68 -4.79
N GLY A 80 -2.60 -0.76 -4.24
CA GLY A 80 -3.00 -0.73 -2.84
C GLY A 80 -4.18 -1.67 -2.56
N PRO A 81 -4.46 -2.04 -1.29
CA PRO A 81 -5.35 -3.15 -0.95
C PRO A 81 -6.81 -2.97 -1.41
N LEU A 82 -7.24 -1.72 -1.60
CA LEU A 82 -8.60 -1.37 -2.03
C LEU A 82 -8.63 -0.59 -3.34
N GLN A 83 -7.47 -0.40 -3.98
CA GLN A 83 -7.39 0.20 -5.30
C GLN A 83 -7.85 -0.81 -6.34
N ARG A 84 -8.54 -0.31 -7.37
CA ARG A 84 -8.97 -1.13 -8.52
C ARG A 84 -7.98 -1.07 -9.68
N VAL A 85 -7.33 0.08 -9.83
CA VAL A 85 -6.38 0.36 -10.91
C VAL A 85 -5.01 0.60 -10.28
N PRO A 86 -3.94 -0.03 -10.77
CA PRO A 86 -2.61 0.21 -10.24
C PRO A 86 -2.13 1.61 -10.64
N ARG A 87 -1.34 2.21 -9.76
CA ARG A 87 -0.44 3.31 -10.13
C ARG A 87 0.73 2.72 -10.90
N TRP A 88 1.27 3.43 -11.87
CA TRP A 88 2.40 2.92 -12.62
C TRP A 88 3.36 4.03 -13.05
N GLU A 89 4.59 3.62 -13.34
CA GLU A 89 5.65 4.46 -13.89
C GLU A 89 6.43 3.65 -14.92
N ALA A 90 6.65 4.23 -16.09
CA ALA A 90 7.37 3.61 -17.19
C ALA A 90 8.85 4.03 -17.19
N TYR A 91 9.69 3.15 -17.72
CA TYR A 91 11.14 3.33 -17.80
C TYR A 91 11.61 3.13 -19.23
N ALA A 92 12.71 3.80 -19.59
CA ALA A 92 13.23 3.73 -20.95
C ALA A 92 13.80 2.34 -21.27
N THR A 93 14.31 1.65 -20.25
CA THR A 93 14.96 0.34 -20.41
C THR A 93 14.50 -0.67 -19.37
N ALA A 94 14.61 -1.97 -19.72
CA ALA A 94 14.37 -3.06 -18.78
C ALA A 94 15.32 -3.05 -17.57
N GLU A 95 16.56 -2.59 -17.76
CA GLU A 95 17.55 -2.52 -16.69
C GLU A 95 17.19 -1.45 -15.65
N GLU A 96 16.79 -0.27 -16.11
CA GLU A 96 16.32 0.81 -15.25
C GLU A 96 15.08 0.39 -14.44
N ALA A 97 14.13 -0.29 -15.09
CA ALA A 97 12.95 -0.83 -14.41
C ALA A 97 13.32 -1.87 -13.35
N ARG A 98 14.27 -2.78 -13.63
CA ARG A 98 14.74 -3.79 -12.68
C ARG A 98 15.44 -3.16 -11.48
N ASP A 99 16.34 -2.20 -11.70
CA ASP A 99 17.06 -1.56 -10.62
C ASP A 99 16.11 -0.79 -9.70
N THR A 100 15.19 -0.02 -10.31
CA THR A 100 14.18 0.72 -9.57
C THR A 100 13.25 -0.21 -8.77
N PHE A 101 12.84 -1.35 -9.36
CA PHE A 101 12.02 -2.34 -8.66
C PHE A 101 12.75 -2.98 -7.48
N ARG A 102 14.05 -3.28 -7.64
CA ARG A 102 14.88 -3.83 -6.55
C ARG A 102 14.96 -2.87 -5.38
N ARG A 103 15.19 -1.59 -5.64
CA ARG A 103 15.24 -0.53 -4.63
C ARG A 103 13.89 -0.33 -3.95
N LEU A 104 12.81 -0.33 -4.73
CA LEU A 104 11.44 -0.30 -4.22
C LEU A 104 11.16 -1.45 -3.24
N ALA A 105 11.57 -2.68 -3.62
CA ALA A 105 11.42 -3.86 -2.77
C ALA A 105 12.25 -3.80 -1.48
N GLN A 106 13.33 -3.02 -1.46
CA GLN A 106 14.16 -2.77 -0.28
C GLN A 106 13.60 -1.64 0.62
N GLY A 107 12.54 -0.97 0.18
CA GLY A 107 11.87 0.09 0.94
C GLY A 107 12.38 1.50 0.63
N ASP A 108 13.13 1.69 -0.46
CA ASP A 108 13.54 3.02 -0.90
C ASP A 108 12.32 3.88 -1.27
N PRO A 109 12.31 5.17 -0.90
CA PRO A 109 11.22 6.09 -1.19
C PRO A 109 11.28 6.56 -2.66
N ILE A 110 10.98 5.68 -3.61
CA ILE A 110 10.98 5.98 -5.06
C ILE A 110 9.53 6.05 -5.56
N THR A 111 9.31 6.84 -6.61
CA THR A 111 8.09 6.81 -7.42
C THR A 111 7.83 5.36 -7.92
N PRO A 112 6.57 4.89 -7.99
CA PRO A 112 5.29 5.58 -7.76
C PRO A 112 4.85 5.67 -6.30
N LEU A 113 5.57 5.04 -5.36
CA LEU A 113 5.14 4.96 -3.96
C LEU A 113 5.67 6.15 -3.16
N ARG A 114 4.93 7.26 -3.14
CA ARG A 114 5.30 8.47 -2.36
C ARG A 114 4.73 8.50 -0.94
N THR A 115 3.75 7.67 -0.66
CA THR A 115 3.03 7.63 0.62
C THR A 115 3.35 6.35 1.39
N SER A 116 3.10 6.38 2.71
CA SER A 116 3.05 5.15 3.50
C SER A 116 1.90 4.27 3.05
N GLY A 117 2.12 2.97 3.02
CA GLY A 117 1.08 2.03 2.62
C GLY A 117 1.62 0.61 2.48
N VAL A 118 0.72 -0.29 2.09
CA VAL A 118 1.06 -1.64 1.68
C VAL A 118 0.69 -1.75 0.21
N TRP A 119 1.64 -2.22 -0.59
CA TRP A 119 1.52 -2.19 -2.04
C TRP A 119 1.91 -3.54 -2.60
N ARG A 120 1.10 -4.04 -3.51
CA ARG A 120 1.48 -5.12 -4.41
C ARG A 120 2.18 -4.49 -5.59
N ALA A 121 3.52 -4.53 -5.56
CA ALA A 121 4.37 -4.00 -6.60
C ALA A 121 4.66 -5.10 -7.62
N ARG A 122 4.57 -4.76 -8.90
CA ARG A 122 4.79 -5.68 -10.01
C ARG A 122 5.74 -5.05 -11.01
N LEU A 123 6.75 -5.82 -11.41
CA LEU A 123 7.65 -5.45 -12.49
C LEU A 123 7.10 -6.00 -13.81
N VAL A 124 6.94 -5.13 -14.79
CA VAL A 124 6.55 -5.46 -16.16
C VAL A 124 7.71 -5.13 -17.09
N LEU A 125 8.12 -6.11 -17.89
CA LEU A 125 9.17 -5.97 -18.91
C LEU A 125 8.63 -6.52 -20.23
N ASP A 126 8.87 -5.79 -21.32
CA ASP A 126 8.39 -6.17 -22.66
C ASP A 126 6.87 -6.43 -22.68
N GLY A 127 6.12 -5.63 -21.90
CA GLY A 127 4.66 -5.75 -21.73
C GLY A 127 4.22 -6.97 -20.90
N ARG A 128 5.15 -7.72 -20.28
CA ARG A 128 4.83 -8.93 -19.51
C ARG A 128 5.19 -8.79 -18.03
N PRO A 129 4.31 -9.21 -17.11
CA PRO A 129 4.66 -9.25 -15.70
C PRO A 129 5.72 -10.34 -15.46
N VAL A 130 6.84 -9.97 -14.86
CA VAL A 130 7.97 -10.89 -14.60
C VAL A 130 8.19 -11.14 -13.11
N GLU A 131 7.77 -10.21 -12.26
CA GLU A 131 7.97 -10.30 -10.81
C GLU A 131 6.88 -9.55 -10.06
N GLU A 132 6.49 -10.05 -8.88
CA GLU A 132 5.56 -9.39 -7.97
C GLU A 132 6.05 -9.52 -6.53
N ARG A 133 5.95 -8.42 -5.76
CA ARG A 133 6.32 -8.37 -4.34
C ARG A 133 5.34 -7.53 -3.54
N LEU A 134 5.14 -7.89 -2.27
CA LEU A 134 4.50 -7.02 -1.30
C LEU A 134 5.53 -6.07 -0.69
N VAL A 135 5.29 -4.78 -0.85
CA VAL A 135 6.11 -3.69 -0.31
C VAL A 135 5.32 -3.00 0.81
N VAL A 136 5.88 -3.00 2.02
CA VAL A 136 5.29 -2.29 3.16
C VAL A 136 6.13 -1.07 3.47
N ARG A 137 5.54 0.11 3.29
CA ARG A 137 6.19 1.39 3.59
C ARG A 137 5.54 2.02 4.82
N PRO A 138 6.16 1.92 6.01
CA PRO A 138 5.70 2.68 7.17
C PRO A 138 5.98 4.18 6.96
N LEU A 139 5.16 5.05 7.57
CA LEU A 139 5.56 6.46 7.71
C LEU A 139 6.91 6.52 8.46
N PRO A 140 7.81 7.45 8.10
CA PRO A 140 8.92 7.77 8.99
C PRO A 140 8.32 8.08 10.37
N ARG A 141 8.88 7.48 11.43
CA ARG A 141 8.55 7.91 12.78
C ARG A 141 8.96 9.38 12.88
N LEU A 142 8.00 10.28 13.09
CA LEU A 142 8.33 11.54 13.75
C LEU A 142 8.83 11.12 15.13
N LEU A 143 10.16 11.20 15.31
CA LEU A 143 10.83 10.95 16.56
C LEU A 143 10.39 11.98 17.60
#